data_AF-A0A821VJN9-F1
#
_entry.id   AF-A0A821VJN9-F1
#
_cell.length_a   1.000
_cell.length_b   1.000
_cell.length_c   1.000
_cell.angle_alpha   90.00
_cell.angle_beta   90.00
_cell.angle_gamma   90.00
#
_symmetry.space_group_name_H-M   'P 1'
#
loop_
_entity.id
_entity.type
_entity.pdbx_description
1 polymer ?
#
loop_
_entity_poly.entity_id
_entity_poly.type
_entity_poly.pdbx_seq_one_letter_code
_entity_poly.pdbx_strand_id
1 'polypeptide(L)'
;MCAKSIVSELGMVDVFHLRGLLIPTIILLMFALLKNVEANPMADGDKVSPLLSDTNDEVKQLATFYNETLGFCPNGVFTMQHRPAILTAAIQLNKAVMENHGRVTSVLKRLIAYVSSSKAGCQYCQAHTILAAERYGADSEQLANICQYSTHPAFSPAERAALDFALAASTVPNAVNSSIIENLHQHWDDGEIVEILGVISYFGFLNRWHDSMGTTIESGALSAAEKHLAKHGWTPGKHAQTEHSS
;
A
#
# COMPACT_ATOMS: atom_id res chain seq x y z
N MET A 1 -9.51 19.75 17.98
CA MET A 1 -8.82 20.95 18.49
C MET A 1 -7.49 20.52 19.10
N CYS A 2 -6.42 20.85 18.39
CA CYS A 2 -5.05 21.14 18.80
C CYS A 2 -4.61 20.79 20.24
N ALA A 3 -3.51 20.04 20.33
CA ALA A 3 -2.74 19.76 21.53
C ALA A 3 -2.30 21.06 22.24
N LYS A 4 -3.09 21.47 23.24
CA LYS A 4 -2.65 22.33 24.33
C LYS A 4 -2.56 21.45 25.57
N SER A 5 -1.37 20.97 25.88
CA SER A 5 -0.85 20.88 27.25
C SER A 5 0.55 20.27 27.17
N ILE A 6 1.56 21.09 27.42
CA ILE A 6 2.89 20.83 28.02
C ILE A 6 3.68 22.13 27.76
N VAL A 7 3.22 23.23 28.36
CA VAL A 7 4.04 24.42 28.61
C VAL A 7 3.54 25.00 29.92
N SER A 8 4.01 24.42 31.03
CA SER A 8 3.78 24.93 32.37
C SER A 8 4.79 24.30 33.31
N GLU A 9 6.06 24.59 33.08
CA GLU A 9 7.15 24.61 34.06
C GLU A 9 8.42 24.79 33.26
N LEU A 10 8.87 26.04 33.14
CA LEU A 10 10.27 26.44 33.04
C LEU A 10 10.23 27.97 32.96
N GLY A 11 10.62 28.59 34.08
CA GLY A 11 10.65 30.03 34.24
C GLY A 11 11.59 30.70 33.24
N MET A 12 11.23 31.94 32.92
CA MET A 12 12.06 32.95 32.28
C MET A 12 13.54 32.85 32.68
N VAL A 13 14.40 32.52 31.72
CA VAL A 13 15.78 33.02 31.67
C VAL A 13 16.08 33.41 30.23
N ASP A 14 16.68 34.59 30.11
CA ASP A 14 16.88 35.41 28.93
C ASP A 14 17.33 34.69 27.65
N VAL A 15 16.53 34.96 26.61
CA VAL A 15 16.92 35.02 25.21
C VAL A 15 18.04 36.06 25.09
N PHE A 16 19.31 35.69 25.02
CA PHE A 16 20.35 36.41 24.23
C PHE A 16 21.78 35.84 24.30
N HIS A 17 22.05 34.54 24.53
CA HIS A 17 23.46 34.07 24.48
C HIS A 17 23.67 32.58 24.14
N LEU A 18 23.05 32.06 23.07
CA LEU A 18 23.42 30.74 22.52
C LEU A 18 23.20 30.66 20.99
N ARG A 19 23.85 31.55 20.24
CA ARG A 19 24.11 31.31 18.81
C ARG A 19 25.50 30.70 18.69
N GLY A 20 25.59 29.39 18.40
CA GLY A 20 26.89 28.84 18.04
C GLY A 20 27.05 27.33 17.88
N LEU A 21 26.29 26.47 18.60
CA LEU A 21 26.67 25.04 18.67
C LEU A 21 25.55 24.01 18.62
N LEU A 22 24.27 24.39 18.48
CA LEU A 22 23.14 23.43 18.47
C LEU A 22 22.49 23.21 17.10
N ILE A 23 22.79 24.06 16.11
CA ILE A 23 22.26 23.93 14.75
C ILE A 23 22.92 22.77 13.98
N PRO A 24 24.24 22.50 14.08
CA PRO A 24 24.85 21.40 13.32
C PRO A 24 24.33 20.05 13.79
N THR A 25 24.10 19.87 15.10
CA THR A 25 23.71 18.57 15.68
C THR A 25 22.26 18.21 15.36
N ILE A 26 21.35 19.19 15.33
CA ILE A 26 19.94 18.97 14.93
C ILE A 26 19.84 18.72 13.43
N ILE A 27 20.64 19.41 12.60
CA ILE A 27 20.73 19.14 11.17
C ILE A 27 21.37 17.76 10.92
N LEU A 28 22.40 17.36 11.68
CA LEU A 28 23.00 16.02 11.60
C LEU A 28 22.03 14.92 12.05
N LEU A 29 21.20 15.17 13.06
CA LEU A 29 20.13 14.28 13.52
C LEU A 29 18.97 14.22 12.52
N MET A 30 18.60 15.32 11.87
CA MET A 30 17.61 15.33 10.77
C MET A 30 18.16 14.65 9.51
N PHE A 31 19.45 14.82 9.19
CA PHE A 31 20.12 14.07 8.13
C PHE A 31 20.30 12.59 8.49
N ALA A 32 20.50 12.25 9.76
CA ALA A 32 20.53 10.85 10.23
C ALA A 32 19.14 10.21 10.20
N LEU A 33 18.07 10.97 10.50
CA LEU A 33 16.68 10.51 10.35
C LEU A 33 16.26 10.36 8.89
N LEU A 34 16.84 11.15 7.96
CA LEU A 34 16.68 10.96 6.51
C LEU A 34 17.56 9.84 5.93
N LYS A 35 18.61 9.42 6.64
CA LYS A 35 19.50 8.30 6.26
C LYS A 35 18.97 6.92 6.66
N ASN A 36 17.85 6.84 7.39
CA ASN A 36 17.18 5.57 7.66
C ASN A 36 16.30 5.08 6.50
N VAL A 37 16.52 5.58 5.28
CA VAL A 37 16.23 4.79 4.07
C VAL A 37 17.39 3.81 3.90
N GLU A 38 17.57 2.89 4.85
CA GLU A 38 18.31 1.66 4.54
C GLU A 38 17.45 0.94 3.51
N ALA A 39 17.79 1.13 2.23
CA ALA A 39 17.41 0.18 1.20
C ALA A 39 17.80 -1.19 1.74
N ASN A 40 16.82 -2.02 2.10
CA ASN A 40 17.08 -3.34 2.64
C ASN A 40 17.90 -4.09 1.58
N PRO A 41 19.21 -4.30 1.78
CA PRO A 41 20.07 -4.78 0.74
C PRO A 41 19.75 -6.26 0.55
N MET A 42 18.98 -6.54 -0.49
CA MET A 42 18.64 -7.87 -0.99
C MET A 42 18.03 -8.80 0.07
N ALA A 43 16.70 -8.88 0.06
CA ALA A 43 16.09 -10.10 0.56
C ALA A 43 16.47 -11.25 -0.37
N ASP A 44 17.18 -12.24 0.16
CA ASP A 44 17.75 -13.41 -0.52
C ASP A 44 16.68 -14.35 -1.14
N GLY A 45 15.40 -13.96 -1.09
CA GLY A 45 14.25 -14.68 -1.66
C GLY A 45 13.74 -14.15 -3.00
N ASP A 46 14.17 -12.97 -3.46
CA ASP A 46 13.69 -12.38 -4.70
C ASP A 46 14.29 -13.09 -5.93
N LYS A 47 13.45 -13.53 -6.87
CA LYS A 47 13.92 -14.24 -8.09
C LYS A 47 14.70 -13.35 -9.07
N VAL A 48 14.50 -12.04 -8.97
CA VAL A 48 15.25 -11.03 -9.71
C VAL A 48 15.80 -10.05 -8.69
N SER A 49 17.13 -9.94 -8.66
CA SER A 49 17.84 -9.05 -7.74
C SER A 49 17.35 -7.61 -7.85
N PRO A 50 16.90 -6.96 -6.77
CA PRO A 50 16.45 -5.58 -6.80
C PRO A 50 17.60 -4.60 -7.12
N LEU A 51 17.30 -3.53 -7.87
CA LEU A 51 18.23 -2.41 -8.08
C LEU A 51 18.18 -1.40 -6.91
N LEU A 52 19.27 -0.65 -6.69
CA LEU A 52 19.32 0.36 -5.63
C LEU A 52 18.39 1.55 -5.91
N SER A 53 17.91 2.18 -4.84
CA SER A 53 16.97 3.30 -4.87
C SER A 53 17.54 4.62 -5.40
N ASP A 54 18.85 4.70 -5.60
CA ASP A 54 19.56 5.89 -6.08
C ASP A 54 20.08 5.77 -7.51
N THR A 55 19.71 4.69 -8.20
CA THR A 55 20.22 4.34 -9.55
C THR A 55 19.89 5.38 -10.62
N ASN A 56 18.81 6.14 -10.50
CA ASN A 56 18.54 7.33 -11.31
C ASN A 56 17.59 8.32 -10.61
N ASP A 57 17.48 9.54 -11.14
CA ASP A 57 16.69 10.60 -10.51
C ASP A 57 15.16 10.39 -10.59
N GLU A 58 14.66 9.66 -11.60
CA GLU A 58 13.24 9.28 -11.67
C GLU A 58 12.87 8.31 -10.55
N VAL A 59 13.74 7.34 -10.24
CA VAL A 59 13.58 6.38 -9.13
C VAL A 59 13.64 7.08 -7.79
N LYS A 60 14.52 8.07 -7.62
CA LYS A 60 14.58 8.87 -6.38
C LYS A 60 13.29 9.64 -6.13
N GLN A 61 12.77 10.32 -7.15
CA GLN A 61 11.48 11.03 -7.07
C GLN A 61 10.32 10.07 -6.74
N LEU A 62 10.41 8.85 -7.27
CA LEU A 62 9.46 7.78 -6.99
C LEU A 62 9.50 7.29 -5.55
N ALA A 63 10.70 7.04 -5.04
CA ALA A 63 10.92 6.60 -3.67
C ALA A 63 10.36 7.63 -2.70
N THR A 64 10.51 8.93 -3.00
CA THR A 64 9.88 10.01 -2.23
C THR A 64 8.34 9.90 -2.25
N PHE A 65 7.73 9.76 -3.43
CA PHE A 65 6.27 9.64 -3.56
C PHE A 65 5.70 8.44 -2.77
N TYR A 66 6.32 7.26 -2.90
CA TYR A 66 5.85 6.07 -2.19
C TYR A 66 6.11 6.13 -0.68
N ASN A 67 7.21 6.76 -0.23
CA ASN A 67 7.45 6.99 1.20
C ASN A 67 6.34 7.82 1.85
N GLU A 68 5.84 8.86 1.17
CA GLU A 68 4.73 9.67 1.69
C GLU A 68 3.44 8.86 1.81
N THR A 69 3.21 7.93 0.88
CA THR A 69 1.93 7.21 0.74
C THR A 69 1.87 5.92 1.58
N LEU A 70 2.96 5.15 1.59
CA LEU A 70 3.07 3.82 2.20
C LEU A 70 4.09 3.77 3.35
N GLY A 71 4.79 4.85 3.63
CA GLY A 71 5.87 4.93 4.64
C GLY A 71 7.17 4.25 4.23
N PHE A 72 7.20 3.59 3.08
CA PHE A 72 8.37 2.97 2.47
C PHE A 72 8.17 2.86 0.95
N CYS A 73 9.27 2.73 0.20
CA CYS A 73 9.24 2.38 -1.22
C CYS A 73 9.09 0.86 -1.36
N PRO A 74 8.04 0.34 -2.03
CA PRO A 74 7.85 -1.10 -2.18
C PRO A 74 8.98 -1.77 -2.96
N ASN A 75 9.42 -2.94 -2.51
CA ASN A 75 10.52 -3.71 -3.10
C ASN A 75 10.30 -4.04 -4.58
N GLY A 76 9.05 -4.18 -5.04
CA GLY A 76 8.78 -4.43 -6.46
C GLY A 76 9.13 -3.26 -7.38
N VAL A 77 9.23 -2.03 -6.86
CA VAL A 77 9.75 -0.89 -7.62
C VAL A 77 11.19 -1.20 -8.06
N PHE A 78 12.01 -1.80 -7.20
CA PHE A 78 13.41 -2.13 -7.49
C PHE A 78 13.57 -3.24 -8.53
N THR A 79 12.61 -4.17 -8.64
CA THR A 79 12.64 -5.19 -9.69
C THR A 79 12.16 -4.64 -11.04
N MET A 80 11.16 -3.75 -11.05
CA MET A 80 10.71 -3.08 -12.28
C MET A 80 11.78 -2.16 -12.88
N GLN A 81 12.67 -1.60 -12.07
CA GLN A 81 13.75 -0.69 -12.52
C GLN A 81 14.69 -1.31 -13.56
N HIS A 82 14.80 -2.64 -13.64
CA HIS A 82 15.53 -3.31 -14.72
C HIS A 82 15.01 -2.94 -16.11
N ARG A 83 13.76 -2.46 -16.21
CA ARG A 83 13.13 -1.93 -17.42
C ARG A 83 12.43 -0.60 -17.09
N PRO A 84 13.14 0.54 -17.10
CA PRO A 84 12.62 1.83 -16.65
C PRO A 84 11.32 2.26 -17.33
N ALA A 85 11.16 2.01 -18.63
CA ALA A 85 9.91 2.33 -19.34
C ALA A 85 8.68 1.58 -18.77
N ILE A 86 8.86 0.34 -18.31
CA ILE A 86 7.79 -0.45 -17.66
C ILE A 86 7.46 0.18 -16.31
N LEU A 87 8.48 0.51 -15.52
CA LEU A 87 8.31 1.18 -14.24
C LEU A 87 7.53 2.50 -14.42
N THR A 88 7.98 3.38 -15.32
CA THR A 88 7.35 4.66 -15.63
C THR A 88 5.88 4.50 -16.00
N ALA A 89 5.55 3.53 -16.87
CA ALA A 89 4.16 3.25 -17.23
C ALA A 89 3.33 2.76 -16.02
N ALA A 90 3.87 1.87 -15.20
CA ALA A 90 3.20 1.36 -14.00
C ALA A 90 2.90 2.47 -12.99
N ILE A 91 3.83 3.41 -12.78
CA ILE A 91 3.61 4.58 -11.92
C ILE A 91 2.49 5.47 -12.44
N GLN A 92 2.50 5.79 -13.73
CA GLN A 92 1.48 6.68 -14.29
C GLN A 92 0.10 6.05 -14.17
N LEU A 93 0.00 4.74 -14.43
CA LEU A 93 -1.23 4.00 -14.21
C LEU A 93 -1.62 3.98 -12.72
N ASN A 94 -0.67 3.77 -11.80
CA ASN A 94 -0.93 3.83 -10.36
C ASN A 94 -1.49 5.19 -9.93
N LYS A 95 -0.88 6.29 -10.38
CA LYS A 95 -1.33 7.65 -10.08
C LYS A 95 -2.74 7.90 -10.59
N ALA A 96 -3.05 7.45 -11.81
CA ALA A 96 -4.38 7.59 -12.39
C ALA A 96 -5.44 6.80 -11.62
N VAL A 97 -5.20 5.53 -11.31
CA VAL A 97 -6.23 4.68 -10.68
C VAL A 97 -6.35 4.88 -9.17
N MET A 98 -5.27 5.24 -8.49
CA MET A 98 -5.23 5.43 -7.02
C MET A 98 -5.37 6.89 -6.58
N GLU A 99 -5.81 7.77 -7.48
CA GLU A 99 -6.08 9.18 -7.15
C GLU A 99 -7.10 9.28 -6.00
N ASN A 100 -6.85 10.12 -5.00
CA ASN A 100 -7.60 10.11 -3.74
C ASN A 100 -8.71 11.18 -3.71
N HIS A 101 -9.62 11.15 -4.67
CA HIS A 101 -10.79 12.04 -4.74
C HIS A 101 -12.03 11.27 -5.24
N GLY A 102 -13.21 11.89 -5.14
CA GLY A 102 -14.46 11.30 -5.64
C GLY A 102 -15.19 10.37 -4.66
N ARG A 103 -16.27 9.72 -5.14
CA ARG A 103 -17.10 8.82 -4.32
C ARG A 103 -16.45 7.44 -4.14
N VAL A 104 -15.61 7.00 -5.09
CA VAL A 104 -14.78 5.79 -4.92
C VAL A 104 -13.64 6.14 -3.98
N THR A 105 -13.94 6.14 -2.68
CA THR A 105 -13.05 6.68 -1.65
C THR A 105 -11.68 6.01 -1.65
N SER A 106 -10.67 6.71 -1.13
CA SER A 106 -9.32 6.17 -0.95
C SER A 106 -9.34 4.82 -0.24
N VAL A 107 -10.16 4.67 0.80
CA VAL A 107 -10.37 3.41 1.54
C VAL A 107 -10.95 2.34 0.63
N LEU A 108 -12.06 2.62 -0.06
CA LEU A 108 -12.73 1.63 -0.93
C LEU A 108 -11.77 1.11 -2.02
N LYS A 109 -10.95 1.96 -2.63
CA LYS A 109 -9.91 1.53 -3.59
C LYS A 109 -8.96 0.49 -3.01
N ARG A 110 -8.52 0.66 -1.75
CA ARG A 110 -7.60 -0.29 -1.10
C ARG A 110 -8.31 -1.58 -0.71
N LEU A 111 -9.59 -1.52 -0.33
CA LEU A 111 -10.41 -2.71 -0.08
C LEU A 111 -10.68 -3.50 -1.37
N ILE A 112 -10.98 -2.83 -2.49
CA ILE A 112 -11.08 -3.42 -3.83
C ILE A 112 -9.78 -4.10 -4.22
N ALA A 113 -8.65 -3.38 -4.06
CA ALA A 113 -7.32 -3.91 -4.34
C ALA A 113 -7.00 -5.15 -3.48
N TYR A 114 -7.39 -5.13 -2.20
CA TYR A 114 -7.27 -6.28 -1.31
C TYR A 114 -8.09 -7.47 -1.79
N VAL A 115 -9.39 -7.29 -2.10
CA VAL A 115 -10.25 -8.39 -2.57
C VAL A 115 -9.73 -8.96 -3.90
N SER A 116 -9.30 -8.10 -4.83
CA SER A 116 -8.64 -8.51 -6.07
C SER A 116 -7.40 -9.37 -5.79
N SER A 117 -6.53 -8.90 -4.89
CA SER A 117 -5.28 -9.59 -4.54
C SER A 117 -5.49 -10.89 -3.77
N SER A 118 -6.54 -10.93 -2.94
CA SER A 118 -6.99 -12.12 -2.23
C SER A 118 -7.47 -13.18 -3.22
N LYS A 119 -8.29 -12.78 -4.20
CA LYS A 119 -8.77 -13.68 -5.25
C LYS A 119 -7.63 -14.21 -6.13
N ALA A 120 -6.66 -13.37 -6.45
CA ALA A 120 -5.47 -13.77 -7.21
C ALA A 120 -4.48 -14.64 -6.41
N GLY A 121 -4.62 -14.71 -5.08
CA GLY A 121 -3.71 -15.45 -4.20
C GLY A 121 -2.35 -14.79 -3.97
N CYS A 122 -2.17 -13.50 -4.29
CA CYS A 122 -0.90 -12.78 -4.08
C CYS A 122 -0.75 -12.35 -2.61
N GLN A 123 0.05 -13.06 -1.79
CA GLN A 123 0.22 -12.72 -0.36
C GLN A 123 0.90 -11.36 -0.18
N TYR A 124 1.90 -11.03 -1.00
CA TYR A 124 2.58 -9.72 -0.97
C TYR A 124 1.59 -8.57 -1.14
N CYS A 125 0.73 -8.69 -2.15
CA CYS A 125 -0.24 -7.66 -2.50
C CYS A 125 -1.35 -7.55 -1.44
N GLN A 126 -1.79 -8.67 -0.85
CA GLN A 126 -2.72 -8.67 0.28
C GLN A 126 -2.17 -7.89 1.48
N ALA A 127 -0.90 -8.12 1.83
CA ALA A 127 -0.24 -7.43 2.94
C ALA A 127 -0.13 -5.91 2.71
N HIS A 128 0.23 -5.50 1.50
CA HIS A 128 0.35 -4.08 1.16
C HIS A 128 -0.99 -3.37 1.10
N THR A 129 -2.00 -4.03 0.54
CA THR A 129 -3.33 -3.42 0.39
C THR A 129 -4.04 -3.27 1.72
N ILE A 130 -3.90 -4.23 2.64
CA ILE A 130 -4.49 -4.11 3.98
C ILE A 130 -3.78 -3.03 4.82
N LEU A 131 -2.45 -2.95 4.76
CA LEU A 131 -1.71 -1.86 5.40
C LEU A 131 -2.13 -0.49 4.83
N ALA A 132 -2.24 -0.39 3.51
CA ALA A 132 -2.66 0.84 2.87
C ALA A 132 -4.09 1.22 3.29
N ALA A 133 -5.03 0.27 3.34
CA ALA A 133 -6.39 0.54 3.83
C ALA A 133 -6.38 1.10 5.26
N GLU A 134 -5.59 0.51 6.17
CA GLU A 134 -5.41 1.01 7.54
C GLU A 134 -4.87 2.45 7.56
N ARG A 135 -3.81 2.74 6.80
CA ARG A 135 -3.20 4.08 6.74
C ARG A 135 -4.13 5.15 6.15
N TYR A 136 -5.04 4.76 5.27
CA TYR A 136 -6.05 5.66 4.70
C TYR A 136 -7.31 5.80 5.58
N GLY A 137 -7.31 5.21 6.77
CA GLY A 137 -8.38 5.40 7.75
C GLY A 137 -9.59 4.49 7.53
N ALA A 138 -9.38 3.29 6.98
CA ALA A 138 -10.42 2.27 6.95
C ALA A 138 -10.90 1.96 8.38
N ASP A 139 -12.20 1.74 8.53
CA ASP A 139 -12.79 1.39 9.82
C ASP A 139 -12.24 0.04 10.33
N SER A 140 -12.03 -0.05 11.64
CA SER A 140 -11.44 -1.26 12.25
C SER A 140 -12.30 -2.51 12.05
N GLU A 141 -13.63 -2.37 12.03
CA GLU A 141 -14.54 -3.49 11.75
C GLU A 141 -14.46 -3.91 10.27
N GLN A 142 -14.30 -2.96 9.34
CA GLN A 142 -14.07 -3.30 7.94
C GLN A 142 -12.75 -4.07 7.76
N LEU A 143 -11.65 -3.58 8.32
CA LEU A 143 -10.34 -4.24 8.23
C LEU A 143 -10.36 -5.65 8.85
N ALA A 144 -11.01 -5.80 10.01
CA ALA A 144 -11.09 -7.08 10.71
C ALA A 144 -11.98 -8.11 9.98
N ASN A 145 -12.95 -7.66 9.18
CA ASN A 145 -13.99 -8.51 8.60
C ASN A 145 -14.04 -8.45 7.07
N ILE A 146 -13.01 -7.93 6.40
CA ILE A 146 -12.95 -7.85 4.93
C ILE A 146 -13.07 -9.22 4.26
N CYS A 147 -12.60 -10.31 4.88
CA CYS A 147 -12.80 -11.67 4.35
C CYS A 147 -14.28 -12.12 4.37
N GLN A 148 -15.15 -11.39 5.06
CA GLN A 148 -16.58 -11.66 5.24
C GLN A 148 -17.42 -10.47 4.74
N TYR A 149 -16.87 -9.64 3.83
CA TYR A 149 -17.54 -8.42 3.36
C TYR A 149 -18.94 -8.67 2.79
N SER A 150 -19.18 -9.85 2.23
CA SER A 150 -20.44 -10.23 1.59
C SER A 150 -21.58 -10.41 2.58
N THR A 151 -21.32 -10.53 3.89
CA THR A 151 -22.36 -10.65 4.93
C THR A 151 -22.19 -9.65 6.08
N HIS A 152 -20.97 -9.24 6.42
CA HIS A 152 -20.70 -8.43 7.62
C HIS A 152 -21.25 -7.00 7.57
N PRO A 153 -21.98 -6.49 8.58
CA PRO A 153 -22.70 -5.21 8.52
C PRO A 153 -21.82 -3.96 8.37
N ALA A 154 -20.50 -4.08 8.56
CA ALA A 154 -19.54 -2.99 8.36
C ALA A 154 -19.41 -2.51 6.88
N PHE A 155 -20.02 -3.24 5.94
CA PHE A 155 -19.99 -2.89 4.51
C PHE A 155 -21.38 -2.50 4.03
N SER A 156 -21.48 -1.31 3.43
CA SER A 156 -22.68 -0.81 2.78
C SER A 156 -23.03 -1.60 1.51
N PRO A 157 -24.27 -1.51 0.99
CA PRO A 157 -24.63 -2.14 -0.28
C PRO A 157 -23.76 -1.70 -1.46
N ALA A 158 -23.40 -0.41 -1.52
CA ALA A 158 -22.56 0.14 -2.59
C ALA A 158 -21.13 -0.42 -2.55
N GLU A 159 -20.52 -0.52 -1.36
CA GLU A 159 -19.20 -1.12 -1.18
C GLU A 159 -19.23 -2.60 -1.56
N ARG A 160 -20.25 -3.36 -1.11
CA ARG A 160 -20.39 -4.78 -1.46
C ARG A 160 -20.49 -4.99 -2.97
N ALA A 161 -21.28 -4.17 -3.67
CA ALA A 161 -21.39 -4.25 -5.13
C ALA A 161 -20.01 -4.06 -5.82
N ALA A 162 -19.19 -3.12 -5.34
CA ALA A 162 -17.84 -2.92 -5.87
C ALA A 162 -16.90 -4.09 -5.53
N LEU A 163 -16.99 -4.65 -4.32
CA LEU A 163 -16.17 -5.80 -3.89
C LEU A 163 -16.57 -7.10 -4.58
N ASP A 164 -17.87 -7.32 -4.85
CA ASP A 164 -18.38 -8.45 -5.65
C ASP A 164 -17.86 -8.36 -7.09
N PHE A 165 -17.91 -7.16 -7.68
CA PHE A 165 -17.32 -6.92 -9.00
C PHE A 165 -15.80 -7.18 -9.00
N ALA A 166 -15.08 -6.71 -7.98
CA ALA A 166 -13.64 -6.98 -7.82
C ALA A 166 -13.34 -8.48 -7.73
N LEU A 167 -14.10 -9.23 -6.94
CA LEU A 167 -13.96 -10.68 -6.80
C LEU A 167 -14.19 -11.40 -8.13
N ALA A 168 -15.26 -11.05 -8.85
CA ALA A 168 -15.60 -11.68 -10.13
C ALA A 168 -14.61 -11.34 -11.24
N ALA A 169 -14.24 -10.06 -11.38
CA ALA A 169 -13.29 -9.58 -12.39
C ALA A 169 -11.87 -10.11 -12.19
N SER A 170 -11.51 -10.46 -10.95
CA SER A 170 -10.21 -11.05 -10.61
C SER A 170 -10.17 -12.57 -10.77
N THR A 171 -11.28 -13.21 -11.15
CA THR A 171 -11.33 -14.66 -11.41
C THR A 171 -10.73 -14.97 -12.78
N VAL A 172 -10.13 -16.16 -12.91
CA VAL A 172 -9.67 -16.70 -14.21
C VAL A 172 -10.38 -18.05 -14.44
N PRO A 173 -11.27 -18.17 -15.44
CA PRO A 173 -11.74 -17.12 -16.34
C PRO A 173 -12.52 -16.01 -15.61
N ASN A 174 -12.60 -14.83 -16.22
CA ASN A 174 -13.35 -13.69 -15.67
C ASN A 174 -14.82 -14.10 -15.45
N ALA A 175 -15.33 -13.86 -14.23
CA ALA A 175 -16.64 -14.32 -13.80
C ALA A 175 -17.71 -13.21 -13.78
N VAL A 176 -17.39 -12.01 -14.26
CA VAL A 176 -18.35 -10.90 -14.34
C VAL A 176 -19.52 -11.31 -15.25
N ASN A 177 -20.74 -11.10 -14.76
CA ASN A 177 -21.98 -11.41 -15.47
C ASN A 177 -22.97 -10.24 -15.36
N SER A 178 -24.10 -10.34 -16.05
CA SER A 178 -25.11 -9.27 -16.10
C SER A 178 -25.61 -8.86 -14.71
N SER A 179 -25.87 -9.82 -13.82
CA SER A 179 -26.37 -9.49 -12.47
C SER A 179 -25.38 -8.67 -11.65
N ILE A 180 -24.07 -8.92 -11.79
CA ILE A 180 -23.03 -8.15 -11.10
C ILE A 180 -22.97 -6.73 -11.66
N ILE A 181 -22.99 -6.59 -12.99
CA ILE A 181 -22.95 -5.27 -13.65
C ILE A 181 -24.21 -4.46 -13.35
N GLU A 182 -25.39 -5.07 -13.42
CA GLU A 182 -26.67 -4.43 -13.11
C GLU A 182 -26.72 -3.95 -11.66
N ASN A 183 -26.21 -4.74 -10.70
CA ASN A 183 -26.09 -4.34 -9.31
C ASN A 183 -25.08 -3.20 -9.11
N LEU A 184 -23.95 -3.25 -9.81
CA LEU A 184 -22.93 -2.19 -9.75
C LEU A 184 -23.51 -0.84 -10.21
N HIS A 185 -24.28 -0.82 -11.30
CA HIS A 185 -24.96 0.38 -11.81
C HIS A 185 -26.08 0.92 -10.90
N GLN A 186 -26.54 0.17 -9.90
CA GLN A 186 -27.46 0.73 -8.89
C GLN A 186 -26.78 1.72 -7.95
N HIS A 187 -25.44 1.73 -7.90
CA HIS A 187 -24.66 2.47 -6.91
C HIS A 187 -23.59 3.38 -7.51
N TRP A 188 -23.05 3.01 -8.67
CA TRP A 188 -21.90 3.66 -9.30
C TRP A 188 -22.23 4.09 -10.73
N ASP A 189 -21.74 5.27 -11.12
CA ASP A 189 -21.85 5.73 -12.50
C ASP A 189 -20.76 5.13 -13.40
N ASP A 190 -20.87 5.34 -14.72
CA ASP A 190 -19.94 4.76 -15.69
C ASP A 190 -18.47 5.15 -15.44
N GLY A 191 -18.23 6.39 -15.02
CA GLY A 191 -16.87 6.87 -14.72
C GLY A 191 -16.27 6.16 -13.51
N GLU A 192 -17.07 6.00 -12.47
CA GLU A 192 -16.67 5.29 -11.24
C GLU A 192 -16.49 3.80 -11.47
N ILE A 193 -17.29 3.18 -12.34
CA ILE A 193 -17.12 1.77 -12.73
C ILE A 193 -15.80 1.59 -13.47
N VAL A 194 -15.46 2.51 -14.39
CA VAL A 194 -14.15 2.52 -15.07
C VAL A 194 -13.02 2.67 -14.06
N GLU A 195 -13.18 3.54 -13.07
CA GLU A 195 -12.20 3.75 -11.99
C GLU A 195 -12.00 2.49 -11.14
N ILE A 196 -13.09 1.85 -10.71
CA ILE A 196 -13.07 0.57 -9.97
C ILE A 196 -12.37 -0.52 -10.80
N LEU A 197 -12.72 -0.66 -12.07
CA LEU A 197 -12.09 -1.63 -12.97
C LEU A 197 -10.60 -1.31 -13.21
N GLY A 198 -10.24 -0.03 -13.24
CA GLY A 198 -8.86 0.44 -13.32
C GLY A 198 -8.03 -0.04 -12.12
N VAL A 199 -8.56 0.10 -10.90
CA VAL A 199 -7.93 -0.44 -9.68
C VAL A 199 -7.76 -1.95 -9.79
N ILE A 200 -8.82 -2.69 -10.13
CA ILE A 200 -8.79 -4.17 -10.26
C ILE A 200 -7.73 -4.60 -11.29
N SER A 201 -7.71 -3.96 -12.46
CA SER A 201 -6.81 -4.30 -13.56
C SER A 201 -5.35 -4.02 -13.20
N TYR A 202 -5.08 -2.88 -12.57
CA TYR A 202 -3.74 -2.53 -12.10
C TYR A 202 -3.26 -3.50 -11.02
N PHE A 203 -4.12 -3.87 -10.07
CA PHE A 203 -3.76 -4.90 -9.09
C PHE A 203 -3.62 -6.28 -9.73
N GLY A 204 -4.36 -6.61 -10.78
CA GLY A 204 -4.12 -7.82 -11.58
C GLY A 204 -2.74 -7.85 -12.25
N PHE A 205 -2.20 -6.69 -12.65
CA PHE A 205 -0.81 -6.56 -13.09
C PHE A 205 0.17 -6.77 -11.93
N LEU A 206 -0.03 -6.07 -10.81
CA LEU A 206 0.83 -6.18 -9.63
C LEU A 206 0.83 -7.57 -9.01
N ASN A 207 -0.33 -8.23 -8.95
CA ASN A 207 -0.48 -9.60 -8.46
C ASN A 207 0.42 -10.54 -9.26
N ARG A 208 0.36 -10.47 -10.59
CA ARG A 208 1.23 -11.28 -11.45
C ARG A 208 2.70 -10.92 -11.26
N TRP A 209 3.01 -9.62 -11.20
CA TRP A 209 4.39 -9.16 -11.05
C TRP A 209 5.01 -9.67 -9.75
N HIS A 210 4.47 -9.27 -8.60
CA HIS A 210 5.07 -9.57 -7.31
C HIS A 210 5.03 -11.06 -6.99
N ASP A 211 3.90 -11.72 -7.25
CA ASP A 211 3.76 -13.15 -6.97
C ASP A 211 4.71 -13.99 -7.83
N SER A 212 4.92 -13.63 -9.11
CA SER A 212 5.86 -14.35 -9.97
C SER A 212 7.31 -14.12 -9.56
N MET A 213 7.65 -12.89 -9.17
CA MET A 213 9.01 -12.51 -8.74
C MET A 213 9.36 -13.00 -7.34
N GLY A 214 8.38 -13.42 -6.53
CA GLY A 214 8.61 -13.83 -5.15
C GLY A 214 9.05 -12.67 -4.25
N THR A 215 8.64 -11.44 -4.55
CA THR A 215 9.10 -10.23 -3.85
C THR A 215 8.90 -10.33 -2.36
N THR A 216 9.95 -10.13 -1.59
CA THR A 216 9.91 -10.25 -0.13
C THR A 216 9.09 -9.14 0.51
N ILE A 217 8.22 -9.49 1.47
CA ILE A 217 7.36 -8.55 2.20
C ILE A 217 8.18 -7.73 3.21
N GLU A 218 7.90 -6.44 3.24
CA GLU A 218 8.41 -5.44 4.16
C GLU A 218 7.77 -5.61 5.55
N SER A 219 8.54 -5.42 6.62
CA SER A 219 8.11 -5.71 8.00
C SER A 219 6.81 -5.00 8.40
N GLY A 220 6.60 -3.75 7.97
CA GLY A 220 5.37 -3.01 8.23
C GLY A 220 4.13 -3.64 7.57
N ALA A 221 4.26 -4.10 6.32
CA ALA A 221 3.17 -4.80 5.62
C ALA A 221 2.93 -6.19 6.22
N LEU A 222 3.99 -6.90 6.61
CA LEU A 222 3.88 -8.19 7.30
C LEU A 222 3.11 -8.05 8.60
N SER A 223 3.46 -7.07 9.44
CA SER A 223 2.79 -6.84 10.73
C SER A 223 1.31 -6.50 10.57
N ALA A 224 0.96 -5.66 9.59
CA ALA A 224 -0.44 -5.34 9.30
C ALA A 224 -1.22 -6.57 8.80
N ALA A 225 -0.61 -7.39 7.94
CA ALA A 225 -1.22 -8.63 7.47
C ALA A 225 -1.44 -9.63 8.61
N GLU A 226 -0.45 -9.81 9.50
CA GLU A 226 -0.59 -10.67 10.67
C GLU A 226 -1.72 -10.20 11.58
N LYS A 227 -1.77 -8.89 11.86
CA LYS A 227 -2.81 -8.26 12.69
C LYS A 227 -4.22 -8.49 12.14
N HIS A 228 -4.42 -8.29 10.84
CA HIS A 228 -5.76 -8.24 10.25
C HIS A 228 -6.21 -9.54 9.58
N LEU A 229 -5.27 -10.34 9.06
CA LEU A 229 -5.55 -11.44 8.13
C LEU A 229 -5.16 -12.82 8.69
N ALA A 230 -4.27 -12.92 9.68
CA ALA A 230 -3.81 -14.22 10.20
C ALA A 230 -4.96 -15.09 10.72
N LYS A 231 -5.97 -14.48 11.38
CA LYS A 231 -7.18 -15.19 11.85
C LYS A 231 -8.01 -15.82 10.74
N HIS A 232 -7.78 -15.39 9.49
CA HIS A 232 -8.43 -15.91 8.28
C HIS A 232 -7.48 -16.81 7.47
N GLY A 233 -6.39 -17.30 8.07
CA GLY A 233 -5.48 -18.26 7.44
C GLY A 233 -4.42 -17.65 6.52
N TRP A 234 -4.25 -16.33 6.54
CA TRP A 234 -3.18 -15.69 5.78
C TRP A 234 -1.80 -16.07 6.35
N THR A 235 -0.84 -16.31 5.46
CA THR A 235 0.59 -16.51 5.77
C THR A 235 1.42 -15.79 4.71
N PRO A 236 2.68 -15.41 4.99
CA PRO A 236 3.53 -14.75 3.98
C PRO A 236 3.94 -15.67 2.82
N GLY A 237 3.87 -16.99 3.00
CA GLY A 237 4.23 -17.97 1.96
C GLY A 237 5.66 -17.77 1.45
N LYS A 238 5.82 -17.80 0.12
CA LYS A 238 7.11 -17.58 -0.57
C LYS A 238 7.69 -16.17 -0.40
N HIS A 239 6.92 -15.24 0.17
CA HIS A 239 7.32 -13.86 0.36
C HIS A 239 7.85 -13.57 1.77
N ALA A 240 7.98 -14.61 2.61
CA ALA A 240 8.61 -14.51 3.91
C ALA A 240 10.08 -14.07 3.78
N GLN A 241 10.58 -13.30 4.74
CA GLN A 241 12.00 -13.01 4.82
C GLN A 241 12.74 -14.30 5.15
N THR A 242 13.73 -14.67 4.35
CA THR A 242 14.64 -15.76 4.69
C THR A 242 15.54 -15.29 5.83
N GLU A 243 15.39 -15.88 7.01
CA GLU A 243 16.30 -15.63 8.14
C GLU A 243 17.73 -15.90 7.66
N HIS A 244 18.57 -14.86 7.71
CA HIS A 244 20.01 -15.05 7.56
C HIS A 244 20.46 -15.90 8.74
N SER A 245 20.82 -17.15 8.46
CA SER A 245 21.60 -17.95 9.40
C SER A 245 22.96 -17.24 9.54
N SER A 246 23.07 -16.43 10.59
CA SER A 246 24.33 -15.83 11.04
C SER A 246 25.37 -16.89 11.39
#